data_AF-A0AB37STV3-F1
#
_entry.id   AF-A0AB37STV3-F1
#
_cell.length_a   1.000
_cell.length_b   1.000
_cell.length_c   1.000
_cell.angle_alpha   90.00
_cell.angle_beta   90.00
_cell.angle_gamma   90.00
#
_symmetry.space_group_name_H-M   'P 1'
#
loop_
_entity.id
_entity.type
_entity.pdbx_description
1 polymer ?
#
loop_
_entity_poly.entity_id
_entity_poly.type
_entity_poly.pdbx_seq_one_letter_code
_entity_poly.pdbx_strand_id
1 'polypeptide(L)'
;MCPHQKGSVVTPLCELLAEQRIAKGWSQCDLVAKLHIRSGNDSVTREEISRWERGKRIPGPYWRQRLSDVLGTPSRELELAAAVARRQRRKIID
;
A
#
# COMPACT_ATOMS: atom_id res chain seq x y z
N MET A 1 -10.64 21.86 -12.63
CA MET A 1 -11.31 21.61 -11.34
C MET A 1 -11.31 20.11 -11.09
N CYS A 2 -10.49 19.61 -10.18
CA CYS A 2 -10.44 18.18 -9.85
C CYS A 2 -11.27 17.94 -8.59
N PRO A 3 -12.42 17.25 -8.66
CA PRO A 3 -13.38 17.23 -7.56
C PRO A 3 -13.23 15.96 -6.72
N HIS A 4 -12.25 15.86 -5.81
CA HIS A 4 -12.17 14.67 -4.93
C HIS A 4 -11.75 14.94 -3.49
N GLN A 5 -12.21 16.05 -2.91
CA GLN A 5 -12.27 16.18 -1.46
C GLN A 5 -13.55 15.48 -0.96
N LYS A 6 -13.62 14.15 -1.11
CA LYS A 6 -14.62 13.35 -0.39
C LYS A 6 -14.15 13.21 1.06
N GLY A 7 -15.04 13.46 2.01
CA GLY A 7 -14.79 13.39 3.45
C GLY A 7 -13.95 12.16 3.83
N SER A 8 -12.85 12.42 4.53
CA SER A 8 -11.73 11.50 4.74
C SER A 8 -12.13 10.30 5.63
N VAL A 9 -12.73 9.28 5.03
CA VAL A 9 -12.62 7.92 5.57
C VAL A 9 -11.25 7.43 5.13
N VAL A 10 -10.31 7.35 6.08
CA VAL A 10 -8.98 6.82 5.77
C VAL A 10 -9.13 5.33 5.43
N THR A 11 -8.96 5.01 4.16
CA THR A 11 -9.01 3.65 3.63
C THR A 11 -7.89 2.79 4.24
N PRO A 12 -8.11 1.49 4.52
CA PRO A 12 -7.06 0.59 4.98
C PRO A 12 -5.96 0.45 3.94
N LEU A 13 -4.72 0.26 4.41
CA LEU A 13 -3.55 0.16 3.53
C LEU A 13 -3.70 -0.89 2.42
N CYS A 14 -4.34 -2.03 2.69
CA CYS A 14 -4.49 -3.10 1.71
C CYS A 14 -5.30 -2.66 0.48
N GLU A 15 -6.38 -1.91 0.70
CA GLU A 15 -7.25 -1.39 -0.35
C GLU A 15 -6.58 -0.21 -1.05
N LEU A 16 -6.00 0.73 -0.30
CA LEU A 16 -5.23 1.86 -0.87
C LEU A 16 -4.12 1.39 -1.83
N LEU A 17 -3.38 0.32 -1.48
CA LEU A 17 -2.33 -0.23 -2.33
C LEU A 17 -2.90 -0.81 -3.63
N ALA A 18 -3.97 -1.58 -3.55
CA ALA A 18 -4.61 -2.19 -4.71
C ALA A 18 -5.20 -1.12 -5.64
N GLU A 19 -5.90 -0.14 -5.08
CA GLU A 19 -6.48 1.00 -5.82
C GLU A 19 -5.40 1.80 -6.55
N GLN A 20 -4.35 2.22 -5.83
CA GLN A 20 -3.27 3.01 -6.44
C GLN A 20 -2.54 2.24 -7.55
N ARG A 21 -2.39 0.92 -7.40
CA ARG A 21 -1.80 0.06 -8.43
C ARG A 21 -2.70 -0.05 -9.67
N ILE A 22 -3.99 -0.33 -9.46
CA ILE A 22 -4.98 -0.49 -10.54
C ILE A 22 -5.20 0.82 -11.29
N ALA A 23 -5.29 1.95 -10.58
CA ALA A 23 -5.43 3.28 -11.18
C ALA A 23 -4.28 3.65 -12.12
N LYS A 24 -3.10 3.05 -11.92
CA LYS A 24 -1.92 3.21 -12.80
C LYS A 24 -1.81 2.13 -13.88
N GLY A 25 -2.75 1.19 -13.96
CA GLY A 25 -2.75 0.07 -14.90
C GLY A 25 -1.65 -0.95 -14.62
N TRP A 26 -1.15 -1.03 -13.39
CA TRP A 26 -0.03 -1.91 -13.03
C TRP A 26 -0.53 -3.28 -12.56
N SER A 27 0.14 -4.35 -12.94
CA SER A 27 0.03 -5.65 -12.29
C SER A 27 0.82 -5.68 -10.97
N GLN A 28 0.60 -6.72 -10.15
CA GLN A 28 1.41 -6.91 -8.93
C GLN A 28 2.90 -7.08 -9.26
N CYS A 29 3.24 -7.72 -10.38
CA CYS A 29 4.62 -7.86 -10.85
C CYS A 29 5.23 -6.51 -11.25
N ASP A 30 4.44 -5.62 -11.87
CA ASP A 30 4.93 -4.27 -12.21
C ASP A 30 5.26 -3.46 -10.96
N LEU A 31 4.46 -3.61 -9.89
CA LEU A 31 4.75 -2.96 -8.61
C LEU A 31 6.03 -3.53 -7.99
N VAL A 32 6.25 -4.85 -8.05
CA VAL A 32 7.50 -5.48 -7.60
C VAL A 32 8.69 -4.90 -8.36
N ALA A 33 8.64 -4.88 -9.69
CA ALA A 33 9.74 -4.36 -10.52
C ALA A 33 10.06 -2.89 -10.18
N LYS A 34 9.04 -2.06 -9.98
CA LYS A 34 9.24 -0.65 -9.57
C LYS A 34 9.83 -0.51 -8.18
N LEU A 35 9.42 -1.35 -7.24
CA LEU A 35 9.99 -1.39 -5.89
C LEU A 35 11.45 -1.84 -5.91
N HIS A 36 11.81 -2.83 -6.74
CA HIS A 36 13.20 -3.26 -6.90
C HIS A 36 14.07 -2.12 -7.45
N ILE A 37 13.63 -1.49 -8.54
CA ILE A 37 14.33 -0.35 -9.16
C ILE A 37 14.51 0.79 -8.15
N ARG A 38 13.47 1.12 -7.37
CA ARG A 38 13.52 2.24 -6.42
C ARG A 38 14.29 1.93 -5.15
N SER A 39 14.24 0.70 -4.66
CA SER A 39 14.84 0.32 -3.37
C SER A 39 16.26 -0.23 -3.50
N GLY A 40 16.65 -0.70 -4.70
CA GLY A 40 17.87 -1.49 -4.91
C GLY A 40 17.81 -2.86 -4.21
N ASN A 41 16.65 -3.27 -3.72
CA ASN A 41 16.43 -4.48 -2.94
C ASN A 41 15.37 -5.35 -3.63
N ASP A 42 15.76 -6.57 -3.97
CA ASP A 42 14.96 -7.56 -4.70
C ASP A 42 14.15 -8.50 -3.79
N SER A 43 14.26 -8.36 -2.47
CA SER A 43 13.61 -9.27 -1.50
C SER A 43 12.09 -9.22 -1.48
N VAL A 44 11.46 -8.15 -1.98
CA VAL A 44 9.99 -8.10 -2.10
C VAL A 44 9.53 -8.93 -3.28
N THR A 45 8.57 -9.83 -3.05
CA THR A 45 8.02 -10.72 -4.07
C THR A 45 6.59 -10.35 -4.43
N ARG A 46 6.08 -10.88 -5.54
CA ARG A 46 4.68 -10.73 -5.95
C ARG A 46 3.74 -11.30 -4.87
N GLU A 47 4.11 -12.41 -4.24
CA GLU A 47 3.37 -13.02 -3.15
C GLU A 47 3.35 -12.13 -1.90
N GLU A 48 4.43 -11.40 -1.61
CA GLU A 48 4.48 -10.38 -0.57
C GLU A 48 3.49 -9.24 -0.88
N ILE A 49 3.49 -8.69 -2.11
CA ILE A 49 2.52 -7.69 -2.56
C ILE A 49 1.09 -8.20 -2.42
N SER A 50 0.82 -9.43 -2.88
CA SER A 50 -0.49 -10.07 -2.76
C SER A 50 -0.93 -10.21 -1.29
N ARG A 51 -0.01 -10.53 -0.37
CA ARG A 51 -0.32 -10.58 1.08
C ARG A 51 -0.67 -9.19 1.62
N TRP A 52 -0.03 -8.13 1.13
CA TRP A 52 -0.32 -6.75 1.53
C TRP A 52 -1.68 -6.29 1.01
N GLU A 53 -1.97 -6.48 -0.28
CA GLU A 53 -3.24 -6.07 -0.92
C GLU A 53 -4.46 -6.83 -0.37
N ARG A 54 -4.27 -8.07 0.10
CA ARG A 54 -5.34 -8.84 0.75
C ARG A 54 -5.41 -8.61 2.27
N GLY A 55 -4.60 -7.68 2.81
CA GLY A 55 -4.57 -7.38 4.24
C GLY A 55 -4.03 -8.51 5.12
N LYS A 56 -3.45 -9.58 4.57
CA LYS A 56 -2.88 -10.70 5.33
C LYS A 56 -1.62 -10.30 6.09
N ARG A 57 -0.85 -9.35 5.57
CA ARG A 57 0.33 -8.76 6.19
C ARG A 57 0.32 -7.25 5.97
N ILE A 58 0.79 -6.49 6.94
CA ILE A 58 0.99 -5.05 6.79
C ILE A 58 2.49 -4.83 6.54
N PRO A 59 2.90 -4.16 5.44
CA PRO A 59 4.30 -3.86 5.19
C PRO A 59 4.92 -3.05 6.33
N GLY A 60 6.18 -3.34 6.62
CA GLY A 60 6.95 -2.60 7.62
C GLY A 60 7.23 -1.15 7.18
N PRO A 61 7.77 -0.30 8.09
CA PRO A 61 8.09 1.09 7.81
C PRO A 61 8.96 1.29 6.55
N TYR A 62 10.02 0.50 6.39
CA TYR A 62 10.91 0.56 5.23
C TYR A 62 10.15 0.42 3.91
N TRP A 63 9.34 -0.65 3.76
CA TRP A 63 8.56 -0.88 2.55
C TRP A 63 7.48 0.17 2.33
N ARG A 64 6.86 0.70 3.39
CA ARG A 64 5.88 1.79 3.28
C ARG A 64 6.51 3.08 2.74
N GLN A 65 7.74 3.39 3.12
CA GLN A 65 8.46 4.52 2.53
C GLN A 65 8.75 4.29 1.03
N ARG A 66 9.17 3.09 0.63
CA ARG A 66 9.39 2.76 -0.79
C ARG A 66 8.10 2.74 -1.60
N LEU A 67 7.00 2.30 -1.01
CA LEU A 67 5.66 2.35 -1.60
C LEU A 67 5.20 3.80 -1.79
N SER A 68 5.47 4.69 -0.83
CA SER A 68 5.20 6.13 -0.95
C SER A 68 5.86 6.71 -2.21
N ASP A 69 7.16 6.45 -2.34
CA ASP A 69 7.96 6.88 -3.48
C ASP A 69 7.43 6.34 -4.82
N VAL A 70 7.15 5.03 -4.89
CA VAL A 70 6.76 4.36 -6.14
C VAL A 70 5.34 4.71 -6.56
N LEU A 71 4.41 4.83 -5.60
CA LEU A 71 3.01 5.13 -5.89
C LEU A 71 2.77 6.64 -6.08
N GLY A 72 3.70 7.48 -5.62
CA GLY A 72 3.52 8.93 -5.55
C GLY A 72 2.46 9.33 -4.51
N THR A 73 2.24 8.48 -3.51
CA THR A 73 1.31 8.71 -2.40
C THR A 73 2.08 9.28 -1.22
N PRO A 74 1.63 10.36 -0.56
CA PRO A 74 2.30 10.91 0.61
C PRO A 74 2.54 9.86 1.71
N SER A 75 3.74 9.85 2.29
CA SER A 75 4.12 8.85 3.30
C SER A 75 3.18 8.83 4.50
N ARG A 76 2.72 10.01 4.94
CA ARG A 76 1.73 10.17 6.00
C ARG A 76 0.42 9.45 5.71
N GLU A 77 -0.03 9.43 4.46
CA GLU A 77 -1.25 8.76 4.05
C GLU A 77 -1.11 7.23 4.17
N LEU A 78 0.01 6.67 3.71
CA LEU A 78 0.32 5.25 3.90
C LEU A 78 0.46 4.86 5.38
N GLU A 79 1.03 5.72 6.21
CA GLU A 79 1.12 5.48 7.66
C GLU A 79 -0.26 5.46 8.34
N LEU A 80 -1.13 6.40 7.99
CA LEU A 80 -2.51 6.44 8.48
C LEU A 80 -3.30 5.20 8.01
N ALA A 81 -3.22 4.86 6.72
CA ALA A 81 -3.86 3.67 6.17
C ALA A 81 -3.35 2.38 6.84
N ALA A 82 -2.06 2.31 7.18
CA ALA A 82 -1.49 1.19 7.91
C ALA A 82 -2.01 1.11 9.36
N ALA A 83 -2.21 2.25 10.03
CA ALA A 83 -2.81 2.29 11.36
C ALA A 83 -4.27 1.80 11.34
N VAL A 84 -5.04 2.19 10.33
CA VAL A 84 -6.41 1.69 10.11
C VAL A 84 -6.41 0.18 9.90
N ALA A 85 -5.56 -0.33 9.00
CA ALA A 85 -5.45 -1.77 8.74
C ALA A 85 -5.07 -2.56 10.01
N ARG A 86 -4.15 -2.05 10.84
CA ARG A 86 -3.81 -2.68 12.13
C ARG A 86 -5.01 -2.73 13.07
N ARG A 87 -5.78 -1.64 13.17
CA ARG A 87 -6.96 -1.57 14.03
C ARG A 87 -8.04 -2.55 13.58
N GLN A 88 -8.30 -2.64 12.28
CA GLN A 88 -9.27 -3.59 11.73
C GLN A 88 -8.86 -5.04 11.97
N ARG A 89 -7.57 -5.38 11.79
CA ARG A 89 -7.08 -6.73 12.07
C ARG A 89 -7.23 -7.16 13.52
N ARG A 90 -7.10 -6.24 14.49
CA ARG A 90 -7.35 -6.55 15.91
C ARG A 90 -8.82 -6.92 16.14
N LYS A 91 -9.74 -6.12 15.61
CA LYS A 91 -11.19 -6.35 15.72
C LYS A 91 -11.70 -7.66 15.08
N ILE A 92 -10.92 -8.29 14.21
CA ILE A 92 -11.28 -9.57 13.56
C ILE A 92 -10.85 -10.76 14.43
N ILE A 93 -9.83 -10.57 15.27
CA ILE A 93 -9.26 -11.61 16.11
C ILE A 93 -9.94 -11.65 17.49
N ASP A 94 -10.42 -10.50 17.97
CA ASP A 94 -11.26 -10.35 19.16
C ASP A 94 -12.71 -10.78 18.89
#